data_AF-A0A1M5A773-F1
#
_entry.id   AF-A0A1M5A773-F1
#
_cell.length_a   1.000
_cell.length_b   1.000
_cell.length_c   1.000
_cell.angle_alpha   90.00
_cell.angle_beta   90.00
_cell.angle_gamma   90.00
#
_symmetry.space_group_name_H-M   'P 1'
#
loop_
_entity.id
_entity.type
_entity.pdbx_description
1 polymer ?
#
loop_
_entity_poly.entity_id
_entity_poly.type
_entity_poly.pdbx_seq_one_letter_code
_entity_poly.pdbx_strand_id
1 'polypeptide(L)'
;MYMRKLIFYIINSSFTKGILIPYACSNKKVLNEIKPQIMVSEFSYKNASFHQCHALTIIETGNELLVSGFGGAKENNFGNCIYVSEKKEGKWSTQYLLPMG
;
A
#
# COMPACT_ATOMS: atom_id res chain seq x y z
N MET A 1 -55.20 30.87 -56.31
CA MET A 1 -55.38 29.50 -55.79
C MET A 1 -54.44 28.52 -56.51
N TYR A 2 -53.12 28.68 -56.39
CA TYR A 2 -52.14 27.64 -56.79
C TYR A 2 -50.83 27.75 -55.97
N MET A 3 -50.97 28.09 -54.68
CA MET A 3 -49.92 28.01 -53.66
C MET A 3 -50.20 26.81 -52.75
N ARG A 4 -50.46 25.65 -53.35
CA ARG A 4 -50.73 24.38 -52.68
C ARG A 4 -50.46 23.25 -53.68
N LYS A 5 -49.52 22.36 -53.36
CA LYS A 5 -49.34 20.99 -53.90
C LYS A 5 -48.14 20.65 -54.80
N LEU A 6 -47.08 21.46 -54.90
CA LEU A 6 -45.84 20.94 -55.48
C LEU A 6 -44.68 21.01 -54.49
N ILE A 7 -44.13 19.83 -54.22
CA ILE A 7 -42.91 19.53 -53.45
C ILE A 7 -43.17 19.18 -51.98
N PHE A 8 -43.97 18.13 -51.85
CA PHE A 8 -43.88 17.08 -50.82
C PHE A 8 -42.56 16.26 -50.88
N TYR A 9 -41.47 16.78 -51.43
CA TYR A 9 -40.33 15.94 -51.79
C TYR A 9 -38.98 16.64 -51.61
N ILE A 10 -38.63 16.99 -50.37
CA ILE A 10 -37.30 16.67 -49.81
C ILE A 10 -37.51 16.34 -48.33
N ILE A 11 -37.72 15.05 -48.08
CA ILE A 11 -37.16 14.33 -46.93
C ILE A 11 -37.47 14.95 -45.55
N ASN A 12 -38.65 14.62 -45.03
CA ASN A 12 -38.68 14.15 -43.65
C ASN A 12 -37.70 12.98 -43.55
N SER A 13 -36.78 13.01 -42.58
CA SER A 13 -36.04 11.86 -42.01
C SER A 13 -34.54 12.09 -41.94
N SER A 14 -34.12 12.75 -40.86
CA SER A 14 -32.96 12.35 -40.05
C SER A 14 -32.80 13.41 -38.98
N PHE A 15 -33.66 13.39 -37.96
CA PHE A 15 -33.23 12.90 -36.65
C PHE A 15 -31.89 13.50 -36.22
N THR A 16 -32.00 14.57 -35.45
CA THR A 16 -31.18 14.81 -34.25
C THR A 16 -29.72 14.32 -34.32
N LYS A 17 -28.88 15.07 -35.03
CA LYS A 17 -27.41 15.02 -34.88
C LYS A 17 -27.00 16.35 -34.24
N GLY A 18 -26.36 16.43 -33.10
CA GLY A 18 -25.97 15.44 -32.11
C GLY A 18 -25.61 16.27 -30.89
N ILE A 19 -26.45 16.23 -29.86
CA ILE A 19 -26.06 16.68 -28.54
C ILE A 19 -25.20 15.54 -27.98
N LEU A 20 -23.89 15.68 -28.14
CA LEU A 20 -22.92 14.79 -27.51
C LEU A 20 -22.93 15.12 -26.01
N ILE A 21 -23.85 14.49 -25.30
CA ILE A 21 -23.81 14.41 -23.85
C ILE A 21 -22.89 13.22 -23.53
N PRO A 22 -21.64 13.43 -23.06
CA PRO A 22 -20.94 12.37 -22.38
C PRO A 22 -21.47 12.34 -20.94
N TYR A 23 -22.70 11.84 -20.73
CA TYR A 23 -23.06 11.30 -19.41
C TYR A 23 -22.55 9.86 -19.33
N ALA A 24 -21.25 9.68 -19.53
CA ALA A 24 -20.54 8.67 -18.78
C ALA A 24 -20.13 9.34 -17.47
N CYS A 25 -21.09 9.48 -16.54
CA CYS A 25 -20.72 9.61 -15.14
C CYS A 25 -19.91 8.36 -14.81
N SER A 26 -18.59 8.52 -14.75
CA SER A 26 -17.69 7.53 -14.17
C SER A 26 -18.19 7.30 -12.75
N ASN A 27 -18.91 6.20 -12.54
CA ASN A 27 -19.25 5.71 -11.22
C ASN A 27 -17.97 5.12 -10.64
N LYS A 28 -17.01 6.00 -10.35
CA LYS A 28 -15.77 5.63 -9.67
C LYS A 28 -16.23 5.24 -8.28
N LYS A 29 -16.36 3.93 -8.04
CA LYS A 29 -16.43 3.39 -6.68
C LYS A 29 -15.25 4.04 -5.96
N VAL A 30 -15.54 4.98 -5.07
CA VAL A 30 -14.56 5.50 -4.13
C VAL A 30 -14.25 4.30 -3.27
N LEU A 31 -13.15 3.61 -3.59
CA LEU A 31 -12.57 2.65 -2.66
C LEU A 31 -12.32 3.48 -1.40
N ASN A 32 -12.86 3.05 -0.27
CA ASN A 32 -12.51 3.67 1.01
C ASN A 32 -10.99 3.71 1.07
N GLU A 33 -10.42 4.91 1.00
CA GLU A 33 -8.99 5.08 1.09
C GLU A 33 -8.56 4.54 2.46
N ILE A 34 -7.74 3.49 2.44
CA ILE A 34 -7.06 3.04 3.65
C ILE A 34 -6.11 4.18 4.01
N LYS A 35 -6.44 4.89 5.09
CA LYS A 35 -5.58 5.92 5.67
C LYS A 35 -4.75 5.27 6.77
N PRO A 36 -3.50 4.85 6.49
CA PRO A 36 -2.67 4.26 7.53
C PRO A 36 -2.42 5.29 8.62
N GLN A 37 -2.59 4.87 9.87
CA GLN A 37 -2.26 5.67 11.04
C GLN A 37 -1.05 5.05 11.74
N ILE A 38 -0.10 5.91 12.15
CA ILE A 38 0.99 5.49 13.01
C ILE A 38 0.44 5.32 14.42
N MET A 39 0.35 4.08 14.88
CA MET A 39 -0.10 3.77 16.24
C MET A 39 1.03 3.93 17.26
N VAL A 40 2.25 3.53 16.88
CA VAL A 40 3.45 3.56 17.73
C VAL A 40 4.66 3.88 16.87
N SER A 41 5.57 4.70 17.39
CA SER A 41 6.88 4.96 16.81
C SER A 41 7.93 4.89 17.93
N GLU A 42 8.80 3.89 17.86
CA GLU A 42 9.80 3.62 18.87
C GLU A 42 10.97 2.83 18.28
N PHE A 43 12.06 2.74 19.04
CA PHE A 43 13.17 1.85 18.71
C PHE A 43 13.00 0.51 19.42
N SER A 44 13.21 -0.60 18.70
CA SER A 44 13.28 -1.94 19.31
C SER A 44 14.52 -2.13 20.19
N TYR A 45 15.53 -1.28 20.06
CA TYR A 45 16.74 -1.25 20.88
C TYR A 45 17.45 0.09 20.76
N LYS A 46 18.18 0.48 21.79
CA LYS A 46 19.05 1.68 21.78
C LYS A 46 20.53 1.35 21.68
N ASN A 47 20.92 0.19 22.22
CA ASN A 47 22.28 -0.32 22.19
C ASN A 47 22.25 -1.72 21.59
N ALA A 48 23.13 -1.99 20.64
CA ALA A 48 23.25 -3.28 19.98
C ALA A 48 24.68 -3.80 20.11
N SER A 49 24.85 -5.12 20.05
CA SER A 49 26.17 -5.77 20.05
C SER A 49 26.84 -5.76 18.66
N PHE A 50 26.22 -5.11 17.67
CA PHE A 50 26.67 -5.04 16.29
C PHE A 50 26.74 -3.58 15.82
N HIS A 51 27.55 -3.32 14.78
CA HIS A 51 27.74 -1.97 14.25
C HIS A 51 26.62 -1.55 13.29
N GLN A 52 26.05 -2.49 12.54
CA GLN A 52 25.01 -2.24 11.55
C GLN A 52 23.92 -3.31 11.59
N CYS A 53 22.69 -2.90 11.27
CA CYS A 53 21.55 -3.77 11.09
C CYS A 53 20.82 -3.47 9.77
N HIS A 54 20.38 -4.52 9.06
CA HIS A 54 19.67 -4.40 7.78
C HIS A 54 18.64 -5.52 7.59
N ALA A 55 17.72 -5.29 6.64
CA ALA A 55 16.65 -6.21 6.25
C ALA A 55 15.79 -6.70 7.44
N LEU A 56 15.23 -5.74 8.18
CA LEU A 56 14.35 -6.02 9.29
C LEU A 56 13.03 -6.65 8.83
N THR A 57 12.61 -7.71 9.52
CA THR A 57 11.27 -8.30 9.44
C THR A 57 10.61 -8.17 10.80
N ILE A 58 9.31 -7.87 10.81
CA ILE A 58 8.48 -7.85 12.01
C ILE A 58 7.27 -8.76 11.80
N ILE A 59 6.95 -9.55 12.82
CA ILE A 59 5.75 -10.38 12.85
C ILE A 59 5.01 -10.16 14.17
N GLU A 60 3.69 -10.34 14.12
CA GLU A 60 2.84 -10.40 15.31
C GLU A 60 2.67 -11.86 15.70
N THR A 61 2.89 -12.16 16.98
CA THR A 61 2.76 -13.51 17.56
C THR A 61 1.78 -13.45 18.74
N GLY A 62 0.48 -13.53 18.45
CA GLY A 62 -0.55 -13.29 19.45
C GLY A 62 -0.58 -11.82 19.86
N ASN A 63 -0.37 -11.51 21.14
CA ASN A 63 -0.31 -10.13 21.65
C ASN A 63 1.12 -9.56 21.73
N GLU A 64 2.08 -10.22 21.09
CA GLU A 64 3.49 -9.91 21.14
C GLU A 64 4.03 -9.59 19.73
N LEU A 65 5.17 -8.91 19.66
CA LEU A 65 5.86 -8.68 18.40
C LEU A 65 7.22 -9.37 18.41
N LEU A 66 7.64 -9.91 17.28
CA LEU A 66 8.99 -10.41 17.08
C LEU A 66 9.61 -9.68 15.90
N VAL A 67 10.78 -9.10 16.12
CA VAL A 67 11.58 -8.42 15.11
C VAL A 67 12.86 -9.21 14.89
N SER A 68 13.23 -9.41 13.63
CA SER A 68 14.45 -10.10 13.23
C SER A 68 15.18 -9.30 12.16
N GLY A 69 16.51 -9.33 12.16
CA GLY A 69 17.33 -8.71 11.12
C GLY A 69 18.77 -9.17 11.14
N PHE A 70 19.51 -8.87 10.06
CA PHE A 70 20.93 -9.16 9.99
C PHE A 70 21.71 -8.11 10.78
N GLY A 71 22.55 -8.56 11.71
CA GLY A 71 23.45 -7.74 12.50
C GLY A 71 24.90 -8.12 12.24
N GLY A 72 25.77 -7.11 12.07
CA GLY A 72 27.20 -7.32 11.88
C GLY A 72 27.99 -6.04 11.69
N ALA A 73 29.19 -6.16 11.12
CA ALA A 73 30.06 -5.01 10.87
C ALA A 73 29.60 -4.16 9.67
N LYS A 74 29.19 -4.82 8.58
CA LYS A 74 28.66 -4.19 7.36
C LYS A 74 27.81 -5.16 6.55
N GLU A 75 27.02 -4.65 5.61
CA GLU A 75 26.30 -5.45 4.63
C GLU A 75 27.26 -6.39 3.85
N ASN A 76 26.80 -7.62 3.59
CA ASN A 76 27.55 -8.66 2.85
C ASN A 76 28.95 -9.00 3.44
N ASN A 77 29.12 -8.87 4.77
CA ASN A 77 30.34 -9.32 5.43
C ASN A 77 30.24 -10.79 5.87
N PHE A 78 31.35 -11.51 5.78
CA PHE A 78 31.49 -12.80 6.46
C PHE A 78 31.39 -12.57 7.98
N GLY A 79 30.42 -13.23 8.63
CA GLY A 79 30.14 -13.08 10.05
C GLY A 79 28.90 -12.24 10.40
N ASN A 80 28.09 -11.83 9.41
CA ASN A 80 26.74 -11.34 9.72
C ASN A 80 25.88 -12.48 10.27
N CYS A 81 25.12 -12.20 11.32
CA CYS A 81 24.21 -13.17 11.91
C CYS A 81 22.80 -12.60 12.04
N ILE A 82 21.83 -13.48 12.29
CA ILE A 82 20.45 -13.07 12.53
C ILE A 82 20.28 -12.79 14.02
N TYR A 83 19.81 -11.58 14.33
CA TYR A 83 19.45 -11.16 15.67
C TYR A 83 17.95 -10.99 15.78
N VAL A 84 17.41 -11.37 16.95
CA VAL A 84 15.99 -11.29 17.27
C VAL A 84 15.77 -10.42 18.50
N SER A 85 14.68 -9.66 18.51
CA SER A 85 14.15 -8.96 19.69
C SER A 85 12.64 -9.15 19.75
N GLU A 86 12.12 -9.37 20.95
CA GLU A 86 10.72 -9.65 21.20
C GLU A 86 10.11 -8.48 21.99
N LYS A 87 8.90 -8.05 21.62
CA LYS A 87 8.10 -7.11 22.41
C LYS A 87 7.05 -7.88 23.19
N LYS A 88 7.26 -8.00 24.50
CA LYS A 88 6.34 -8.64 25.44
C LYS A 88 5.87 -7.61 26.46
N GLU A 89 4.57 -7.55 26.71
CA GLU A 89 3.97 -6.61 27.68
C GLU A 89 4.43 -5.15 27.46
N GLY A 90 4.56 -4.74 26.20
CA GLY A 90 4.98 -3.39 25.84
C GLY A 90 6.49 -3.12 25.90
N LYS A 91 7.33 -4.11 26.25
CA LYS A 91 8.78 -3.95 26.41
C LYS A 91 9.56 -4.81 25.44
N TRP A 92 10.59 -4.23 24.83
CA TRP A 92 11.53 -4.94 23.97
C TRP A 92 12.58 -5.69 24.79
N SER A 93 12.87 -6.93 24.42
CA SER A 93 13.99 -7.70 24.95
C SER A 93 15.32 -7.23 24.35
N THR A 94 16.41 -7.45 25.08
CA THR A 94 17.75 -7.33 24.51
C THR A 94 17.89 -8.27 23.34
N GLN A 95 18.52 -7.80 22.28
CA GLN A 95 18.73 -8.61 21.08
C GLN A 95 19.55 -9.86 21.43
N TYR A 96 19.14 -10.99 20.89
CA TYR A 96 19.89 -12.23 21.01
C TYR A 96 20.12 -12.84 19.63
N LEU A 97 21.24 -13.55 19.52
CA LEU A 97 21.60 -14.31 18.34
C LEU A 97 20.61 -15.46 18.17
N LEU A 98 20.02 -15.62 17.00
CA LEU A 98 19.23 -16.81 16.70
C LEU A 98 20.21 -17.94 16.34
N PRO A 99 20.26 -19.05 17.12
CA PRO A 99 21.09 -20.18 16.75
C PRO A 99 20.57 -20.77 15.44
N MET A 100 21.43 -20.82 14.43
CA MET A 100 21.18 -21.63 13.23
C MET A 100 21.37 -23.08 13.66
N GLY A 101 20.26 -23.82 13.75
CA GLY A 101 20.25 -25.24 14.10
C GLY A 101 20.89 -26.13 13.04
#